data_AF-A0A4R1HGV9-F1
#
_entry.id   AF-A0A4R1HGV9-F1
#
_cell.length_a   1.000
_cell.length_b   1.000
_cell.length_c   1.000
_cell.angle_alpha   90.00
_cell.angle_beta   90.00
_cell.angle_gamma   90.00
#
_symmetry.space_group_name_H-M   'P 1'
#
loop_
_entity.id
_entity.type
_entity.pdbx_description
1 polymer ?
#
loop_
_entity_poly.entity_id
_entity_poly.type
_entity_poly.pdbx_seq_one_letter_code
_entity_poly.pdbx_strand_id
1 'polypeptide(L)'
;MNREKVIFAFFIVLALTLNFGFFVGDIDNPEHHDVLELFLALVVSLICTVLKFGDRSHLGALMLATSLVADLQLIIAAGIWGYGEHIAATGMDPRVMASVVSFAGGALLANITSVILLMVETVLIRR
;
A
#
# COMPACT_ATOMS: atom_id res chain seq x y z
N MET A 1 -15.70 6.13 -22.51
CA MET A 1 -14.82 5.69 -21.41
C MET A 1 -15.62 5.68 -20.12
N ASN A 2 -15.65 4.56 -19.39
CA ASN A 2 -16.39 4.49 -18.12
C ASN A 2 -15.55 5.16 -17.01
N ARG A 3 -16.05 6.27 -16.46
CA ARG A 3 -15.35 7.07 -15.44
C ARG A 3 -15.08 6.28 -14.16
N GLU A 4 -16.00 5.40 -13.76
CA GLU A 4 -15.86 4.57 -12.56
C GLU A 4 -14.65 3.64 -12.67
N LYS A 5 -14.49 2.98 -13.82
CA LYS A 5 -13.34 2.10 -14.08
C LYS A 5 -12.01 2.84 -14.11
N VAL A 6 -12.00 4.09 -14.60
CA VAL A 6 -10.80 4.93 -14.61
C VAL A 6 -10.39 5.31 -13.19
N ILE A 7 -11.34 5.75 -12.37
CA ILE A 7 -11.09 6.11 -10.96
C ILE A 7 -10.59 4.88 -10.19
N PHE A 8 -11.21 3.72 -10.38
CA PHE A 8 -10.80 2.48 -9.75
C PHE A 8 -9.36 2.09 -10.09
N ALA A 9 -9.03 2.03 -11.39
CA ALA A 9 -7.68 1.70 -11.84
C ALA A 9 -6.65 2.75 -11.38
N PHE A 10 -7.03 4.04 -11.37
CA PHE A 10 -6.18 5.12 -10.91
C PHE A 10 -5.75 4.92 -9.45
N PHE A 11 -6.69 4.65 -8.53
CA PHE A 11 -6.34 4.48 -7.11
C PHE A 11 -5.52 3.21 -6.85
N ILE A 12 -5.75 2.13 -7.59
CA ILE A 12 -4.93 0.91 -7.51
C ILE A 12 -3.48 1.20 -7.89
N VAL A 13 -3.28 1.86 -9.05
CA VAL A 13 -1.93 2.18 -9.53
C VAL A 13 -1.27 3.23 -8.64
N LEU A 14 -2.00 4.25 -8.20
CA LEU A 14 -1.49 5.29 -7.32
C LEU A 14 -1.03 4.71 -5.97
N ALA A 15 -1.84 3.84 -5.35
CA ALA A 15 -1.48 3.16 -4.10
C ALA A 15 -0.18 2.35 -4.24
N LEU A 16 -0.02 1.64 -5.37
CA LEU A 16 1.23 0.93 -5.67
C LEU A 16 2.41 1.90 -5.77
N THR A 17 2.28 2.97 -6.55
CA THR A 17 3.40 3.89 -6.80
C THR A 17 3.82 4.70 -5.58
N LEU A 18 2.87 5.10 -4.72
CA LEU A 18 3.20 5.81 -3.48
C LEU A 18 3.88 4.89 -2.47
N ASN A 19 3.39 3.65 -2.34
CA ASN A 19 4.03 2.65 -1.50
C ASN A 19 5.45 2.32 -2.01
N PHE A 20 5.62 2.20 -3.34
CA PHE A 20 6.94 2.04 -3.94
C PHE A 20 7.85 3.24 -3.67
N GLY A 21 7.34 4.47 -3.75
CA GLY A 21 8.09 5.68 -3.41
C GLY A 21 8.67 5.60 -2.00
N PHE A 22 7.82 5.29 -1.01
CA PHE A 22 8.27 5.12 0.37
C PHE A 22 9.25 3.94 0.54
N PHE A 23 9.04 2.83 -0.16
CA PHE A 23 9.85 1.62 0.01
C PHE A 23 11.26 1.72 -0.58
N VAL A 24 11.46 2.53 -1.62
CA VAL A 24 12.76 2.64 -2.31
C VAL A 24 13.73 3.46 -1.48
N GLY A 25 14.79 2.81 -1.03
CA GLY A 25 15.85 3.44 -0.24
C GLY A 25 16.71 2.39 0.48
N ASP A 26 17.69 2.87 1.23
CA ASP A 26 18.41 2.01 2.17
C ASP A 26 17.52 1.73 3.38
N ILE A 27 17.17 0.46 3.56
CA ILE A 27 16.17 -0.03 4.51
C ILE A 27 16.36 0.46 5.95
N ASP A 28 17.59 0.75 6.35
CA ASP A 28 17.98 1.11 7.70
C ASP A 28 18.32 2.60 7.85
N ASN A 29 18.25 3.41 6.78
CA ASN A 29 18.51 4.84 6.83
C ASN A 29 17.22 5.66 6.91
N PRO A 30 16.90 6.29 8.06
CA PRO A 30 15.70 7.11 8.20
C PRO A 30 15.62 8.31 7.25
N GLU A 31 16.76 8.85 6.80
CA GLU A 31 16.79 10.02 5.91
C GLU A 31 16.27 9.71 4.49
N HIS A 32 16.20 8.44 4.12
CA HIS A 32 15.70 8.01 2.81
C HIS A 32 14.18 7.81 2.76
N HIS A 33 13.50 7.83 3.92
CA HIS A 33 12.09 7.50 4.03
C HIS A 33 11.31 8.68 4.62
N ASP A 34 10.34 9.22 3.89
CA ASP A 34 9.56 10.37 4.36
C ASP A 34 8.21 9.93 4.98
N VAL A 35 7.87 10.52 6.13
CA VAL A 35 6.61 10.25 6.83
C VAL A 35 5.38 10.63 6.01
N LEU A 36 5.47 11.67 5.17
CA LEU A 36 4.41 12.10 4.25
C LEU A 36 4.18 11.06 3.17
N GLU A 37 5.24 10.42 2.66
CA GLU A 37 5.08 9.34 1.68
C GLU A 37 4.38 8.13 2.29
N LEU A 38 4.77 7.72 3.50
CA LEU A 38 4.10 6.65 4.24
C LEU A 38 2.61 6.98 4.49
N PHE A 39 2.34 8.22 4.91
CA PHE A 39 0.99 8.69 5.15
C PHE A 39 0.14 8.69 3.87
N LEU A 40 0.67 9.22 2.78
CA LEU A 40 -0.02 9.23 1.49
C LEU A 40 -0.24 7.81 0.96
N ALA A 41 0.75 6.92 1.08
CA ALA A 41 0.61 5.52 0.71
C ALA A 41 -0.53 4.85 1.48
N LEU A 42 -0.60 5.06 2.80
CA LEU A 42 -1.68 4.54 3.64
C LEU A 42 -3.05 5.10 3.25
N VAL A 43 -3.19 6.43 3.16
CA VAL A 43 -4.48 7.07 2.85
C VAL A 43 -4.99 6.65 1.49
N VAL A 44 -4.13 6.62 0.46
CA VAL A 44 -4.52 6.20 -0.89
C VAL A 44 -4.86 4.71 -0.92
N SER A 45 -4.12 3.87 -0.17
CA SER A 45 -4.44 2.44 -0.04
C SER A 45 -5.83 2.23 0.58
N LEU A 46 -6.18 2.97 1.64
CA LEU A 46 -7.51 2.92 2.25
C LEU A 46 -8.62 3.34 1.28
N ILE A 47 -8.40 4.40 0.49
CA ILE A 47 -9.35 4.82 -0.56
C ILE A 47 -9.52 3.70 -1.59
N CYS A 48 -8.41 3.09 -2.03
CA CYS A 48 -8.42 1.96 -2.95
C CYS A 48 -9.26 0.78 -2.40
N THR A 49 -9.09 0.46 -1.12
CA THR A 49 -9.87 -0.59 -0.44
C THR A 49 -11.36 -0.26 -0.41
N VAL A 50 -11.74 0.98 -0.09
CA VAL A 50 -13.16 1.40 -0.11
C VAL A 50 -13.77 1.27 -1.50
N LEU A 51 -13.03 1.63 -2.56
CA LEU A 51 -13.51 1.51 -3.94
C LEU A 51 -13.70 0.06 -4.40
N LYS A 52 -13.04 -0.91 -3.75
CA LYS A 52 -13.23 -2.34 -3.99
C LYS A 52 -14.47 -2.92 -3.32
N PHE A 53 -15.09 -2.19 -2.37
CA PHE A 53 -16.38 -2.60 -1.82
C PHE A 53 -17.48 -2.41 -2.85
N GLY A 54 -18.24 -3.49 -3.11
CA GLY A 54 -19.40 -3.46 -4.00
C GLY A 54 -19.35 -4.51 -5.09
N ASP A 55 -18.16 -5.00 -5.45
CA ASP A 55 -18.04 -6.14 -6.36
C ASP A 55 -18.19 -7.46 -5.60
N ARG A 56 -19.17 -8.27 -6.02
CA ARG A 56 -19.46 -9.61 -5.45
C ARG A 56 -18.81 -10.74 -6.25
N SER A 57 -18.01 -10.42 -7.27
CA SER A 57 -17.29 -11.41 -8.05
C SER A 57 -16.15 -12.06 -7.24
N HIS A 58 -15.71 -13.25 -7.65
CA HIS A 58 -14.56 -13.92 -7.02
C HIS A 58 -13.27 -13.12 -7.20
N LEU A 59 -13.11 -12.42 -8.34
CA LEU A 59 -11.98 -11.51 -8.56
C LEU A 59 -12.06 -10.28 -7.65
N GLY A 60 -13.25 -9.69 -7.49
CA GLY A 60 -13.48 -8.58 -6.56
C GLY A 60 -13.12 -8.95 -5.12
N ALA A 61 -13.48 -10.15 -4.66
CA ALA A 61 -13.09 -10.65 -3.34
C ALA A 61 -11.56 -10.78 -3.17
N LEU A 62 -10.85 -11.25 -4.20
CA LEU A 62 -9.38 -11.33 -4.20
C LEU A 62 -8.72 -9.95 -4.22
N MET A 63 -9.25 -9.01 -5.01
CA MET A 63 -8.77 -7.63 -5.04
C MET A 63 -8.97 -6.94 -3.69
N LEU A 64 -10.10 -7.18 -3.03
CA LEU A 64 -10.36 -6.68 -1.68
C LEU A 64 -9.39 -7.29 -0.66
N ALA A 65 -9.18 -8.61 -0.70
CA ALA A 65 -8.26 -9.28 0.22
C ALA A 65 -6.82 -8.73 0.11
N THR A 66 -6.30 -8.54 -1.10
CA THR A 66 -4.97 -7.95 -1.32
C THR A 66 -4.90 -6.50 -0.79
N SER A 67 -5.96 -5.71 -0.97
CA SER A 67 -6.07 -4.36 -0.41
C SER A 67 -6.03 -4.34 1.12
N LEU A 68 -6.78 -5.23 1.77
CA LEU A 68 -6.80 -5.33 3.23
C LEU A 68 -5.44 -5.73 3.81
N VAL A 69 -4.72 -6.62 3.13
CA VAL A 69 -3.34 -6.97 3.52
C VAL A 69 -2.42 -5.76 3.39
N ALA A 70 -2.52 -4.99 2.30
CA ALA A 70 -1.74 -3.77 2.11
C ALA A 70 -2.02 -2.75 3.21
N ASP A 71 -3.30 -2.48 3.51
CA ASP A 71 -3.70 -1.55 4.55
C ASP A 71 -3.18 -1.97 5.92
N LEU A 72 -3.33 -3.24 6.29
CA LEU A 72 -2.86 -3.74 7.58
C LEU A 72 -1.34 -3.54 7.74
N GLN A 73 -0.59 -3.85 6.69
CA GLN A 73 0.86 -3.69 6.67
C GLN A 73 1.27 -2.21 6.78
N LEU A 74 0.60 -1.30 6.04
CA LEU A 74 0.85 0.14 6.11
C LEU A 74 0.44 0.76 7.45
N ILE A 75 -0.65 0.30 8.06
CA ILE A 75 -1.06 0.73 9.41
C ILE A 75 -0.01 0.31 10.45
N ILE A 76 0.49 -0.92 10.37
CA ILE A 76 1.56 -1.39 11.27
C ILE A 76 2.84 -0.57 11.06
N ALA A 77 3.22 -0.32 9.81
CA ALA A 77 4.38 0.52 9.48
C ALA A 77 4.24 1.93 10.09
N ALA A 78 3.09 2.58 9.91
CA ALA A 78 2.80 3.89 10.49
C ALA A 78 2.80 3.87 12.03
N GLY A 79 2.29 2.80 12.65
CA GLY A 79 2.32 2.61 14.10
C GLY A 79 3.75 2.47 14.65
N ILE A 80 4.60 1.69 13.97
CA ILE A 80 6.01 1.52 14.35
C ILE A 80 6.77 2.85 14.18
N TRP A 81 6.53 3.58 13.10
CA TRP A 81 7.10 4.91 12.90
C TRP A 81 6.71 5.85 14.04
N GLY A 82 5.41 5.94 14.36
CA GLY A 82 4.91 6.78 15.45
C GLY A 82 5.52 6.42 16.81
N TYR A 83 5.70 5.12 17.07
CA TYR A 83 6.41 4.64 18.26
C TYR A 83 7.89 5.05 18.28
N GLY A 84 8.60 4.90 17.16
CA GLY A 84 10.01 5.27 17.04
C GLY A 84 10.28 6.75 17.28
N GLU A 85 9.48 7.63 16.68
CA GLU A 85 9.64 9.08 16.80
C GLU A 85 9.21 9.64 18.16
N HIS A 86 8.12 9.13 18.76
CA HIS A 86 7.48 9.81 19.88
C HIS A 86 7.55 9.07 21.22
N ILE A 87 7.88 7.77 21.22
CA ILE A 87 7.79 6.92 22.42
C ILE A 87 9.14 6.27 22.75
N ALA A 88 9.90 5.81 21.75
CA ALA A 88 11.14 5.10 21.96
C ALA A 88 12.23 6.00 22.56
N ALA A 89 12.87 5.55 23.64
CA ALA A 89 13.95 6.29 24.30
C ALA A 89 15.18 6.48 23.40
N THR A 90 15.36 5.61 22.40
CA THR A 90 16.46 5.66 21.42
C THR A 90 16.12 6.47 20.17
N GLY A 91 14.87 6.92 20.02
CA GLY A 91 14.39 7.56 18.78
C GLY A 91 14.30 6.60 17.59
N MET A 92 14.26 7.17 16.38
CA MET A 92 14.27 6.44 15.12
C MET A 92 15.67 5.89 14.78
N ASP A 93 15.98 4.73 15.36
CA ASP A 93 17.22 3.99 15.09
C ASP A 93 17.08 3.06 13.86
N PRO A 94 18.16 2.77 13.11
CA PRO A 94 18.20 1.84 11.98
C PRO A 94 17.36 0.56 12.10
N ARG A 95 17.32 -0.08 13.27
CA ARG A 95 16.49 -1.29 13.48
C ARG A 95 14.98 -1.00 13.40
N VAL A 96 14.55 0.13 13.93
CA VAL A 96 13.13 0.54 13.91
C VAL A 96 12.76 0.91 12.48
N MET A 97 13.62 1.67 11.79
CA MET A 97 13.42 2.04 10.39
C MET A 97 13.31 0.79 9.50
N ALA A 98 14.23 -0.16 9.65
CA ALA A 98 14.19 -1.42 8.90
C ALA A 98 12.91 -2.22 9.13
N SER A 99 12.33 -2.13 10.33
CA SER A 99 11.01 -2.73 10.60
C SER A 99 9.91 -2.01 9.84
N VAL A 100 9.86 -0.68 9.85
CA VAL A 100 8.86 0.10 9.09
C VAL A 100 8.92 -0.25 7.61
N VAL A 101 10.12 -0.18 7.01
CA VAL A 101 10.33 -0.43 5.58
C VAL A 101 10.01 -1.88 5.22
N SER A 102 10.27 -2.84 6.11
CA SER A 102 9.88 -4.24 5.90
C SER A 102 8.36 -4.42 5.80
N PHE A 103 7.58 -3.78 6.69
CA PHE A 103 6.13 -3.80 6.62
C PHE A 103 5.61 -3.09 5.36
N ALA A 104 6.20 -1.95 4.98
CA ALA A 104 5.87 -1.29 3.71
C ALA A 104 6.19 -2.18 2.49
N GLY A 105 7.28 -2.93 2.51
CA GLY A 105 7.61 -3.93 1.49
C GLY A 105 6.56 -5.05 1.39
N GLY A 106 6.02 -5.50 2.52
CA GLY A 106 4.88 -6.43 2.55
C GLY A 106 3.63 -5.83 1.89
N ALA A 107 3.33 -4.57 2.20
CA ALA A 107 2.24 -3.84 1.55
C ALA A 107 2.47 -3.65 0.03
N LEU A 108 3.73 -3.46 -0.38
CA LEU A 108 4.10 -3.29 -1.78
C LEU A 108 3.77 -4.55 -2.59
N LEU A 109 4.12 -5.73 -2.07
CA LEU A 109 3.77 -7.01 -2.70
C LEU A 109 2.25 -7.20 -2.83
N ALA A 110 1.50 -6.79 -1.81
CA ALA A 110 0.04 -6.84 -1.85
C ALA A 110 -0.53 -5.89 -2.93
N ASN A 111 0.01 -4.67 -3.06
CA ASN A 111 -0.38 -3.73 -4.11
C ASN A 111 0.00 -4.21 -5.52
N ILE A 112 1.16 -4.85 -5.70
CA ILE A 112 1.56 -5.49 -6.96
C ILE A 112 0.54 -6.56 -7.34
N THR A 113 0.14 -7.40 -6.38
CA THR A 113 -0.87 -8.44 -6.60
C THR A 113 -2.21 -7.83 -7.04
N SER A 114 -2.61 -6.71 -6.43
CA SER A 114 -3.82 -5.98 -6.84
C SER A 114 -3.75 -5.48 -8.29
N VAL A 115 -2.59 -4.98 -8.74
CA VAL A 115 -2.41 -4.54 -10.14
C VAL A 115 -2.44 -5.73 -11.10
N ILE A 116 -1.84 -6.87 -10.72
CA ILE A 116 -1.90 -8.09 -11.54
C ILE A 116 -3.35 -8.55 -11.71
N LEU A 117 -4.14 -8.56 -10.63
CA LEU A 117 -5.56 -8.93 -10.68
C LEU A 117 -6.37 -8.00 -11.60
N LEU A 118 -6.12 -6.69 -11.55
CA LEU A 118 -6.72 -5.71 -12.45
C LEU A 118 -6.39 -5.98 -13.93
N MET A 119 -5.14 -6.36 -14.23
CA MET A 119 -4.74 -6.74 -15.58
C MET A 119 -5.43 -8.03 -16.05
N VAL A 120 -5.53 -9.04 -15.18
CA VAL A 120 -6.22 -10.29 -15.47
C VAL A 120 -7.70 -10.05 -15.78
N GLU A 121 -8.39 -9.25 -14.97
CA GLU A 121 -9.78 -8.86 -15.21
C GLU A 121 -9.94 -8.18 -16.58
N THR A 122 -9.03 -7.27 -16.92
CA THR A 122 -9.05 -6.55 -18.20
C THR A 122 -8.87 -7.48 -19.40
N VAL A 123 -8.02 -8.51 -19.29
CA VAL A 123 -7.80 -9.50 -20.35
C VAL A 123 -9.02 -10.41 -20.52
N LEU A 124 -9.65 -10.83 -19.42
CA LEU A 124 -10.83 -11.71 -19.44
C LEU A 124 -12.05 -11.01 -20.06
N ILE A 125 -12.26 -9.72 -19.82
CA ILE A 125 -13.37 -8.94 -20.41
C ILE A 125 -13.26 -8.82 -21.94
N ARG A 126 -12.06 -8.99 -22.51
CA ARG A 126 -11.83 -8.90 -23.97
C ARG A 126 -12.07 -10.22 -24.72
N ARG A 127 -12.30 -11.34 -24.03
CA ARG A 127 -12.66 -12.62 -24.62
C ARG A 127 -14.15 -12.88 -24.50
#